data_AF-A0AAV5WGU1-F1
#
_entry.id   AF-A0AAV5WGU1-F1
#
_cell.length_a   1.000
_cell.length_b   1.000
_cell.length_c   1.000
_cell.angle_alpha   90.00
_cell.angle_beta   90.00
_cell.angle_gamma   90.00
#
_symmetry.space_group_name_H-M   'P 1'
#
loop_
_entity.id
_entity.type
_entity.pdbx_description
1 polymer ?
#
loop_
_entity_poly.entity_id
_entity_poly.type
_entity_poly.pdbx_seq_one_letter_code
_entity_poly.pdbx_strand_id
1 'polypeptide(L)'
;KIYLVNFVYARKFGAPAPKSRSFGRWVLYASRAHHQDKEEGRKEDLESWFYNMIEMYNGNAIVWRDKPIERCALKEQLMANTNESPAKKLLLAPFLSIITDILLCSNSVAPDYSSIYCAIDFLENMDPRPANE
;
A
#
# COMPACT_ATOMS: atom_id res chain seq x y z
N LYS A 1 -11.47 0.07 17.75
CA LYS A 1 -11.52 1.25 16.85
C LYS A 1 -10.10 1.56 16.39
N ILE A 2 -9.87 1.73 15.09
CA ILE A 2 -8.57 2.07 14.50
C ILE A 2 -8.58 3.57 14.19
N TYR A 3 -7.51 4.29 14.54
CA TYR A 3 -7.35 5.72 14.27
C TYR A 3 -6.08 5.97 13.48
N LEU A 4 -6.20 6.68 12.36
CA LEU A 4 -5.05 7.22 11.63
C LEU A 4 -4.66 8.56 12.26
N VAL A 5 -3.35 8.76 12.46
CA VAL A 5 -2.78 9.96 13.11
C VAL A 5 -1.65 10.55 12.26
N ASN A 6 -1.17 11.74 12.62
CA ASN A 6 0.01 12.40 12.02
C ASN A 6 -0.11 12.88 10.55
N PHE A 7 -1.32 13.04 9.99
CA PHE A 7 -1.53 13.54 8.62
C PHE A 7 -0.82 14.88 8.30
N VAL A 8 -0.67 15.77 9.30
CA VAL A 8 -0.05 17.10 9.13
C VAL A 8 1.47 17.02 8.95
N TYR A 9 2.11 15.97 9.48
CA TYR A 9 3.56 15.78 9.39
C TYR A 9 4.01 15.42 7.96
N ALA A 10 3.16 14.73 7.19
CA ALA A 10 3.46 14.32 5.81
C ALA A 10 3.77 15.52 4.89
N ARG A 11 3.05 16.64 5.04
CA ARG A 11 3.26 17.85 4.21
C ARG A 11 4.31 18.81 4.77
N LYS A 12 4.42 18.95 6.10
CA LYS A 12 5.37 19.90 6.72
C LYS A 12 6.83 19.54 6.51
N PHE A 13 7.13 18.25 6.32
CA PHE A 13 8.48 17.76 6.01
C PHE A 13 8.70 17.46 4.52
N GLY A 14 7.80 17.93 3.64
CA GLY A 14 7.91 17.77 2.18
C GLY A 14 8.91 18.72 1.49
N ALA A 15 9.59 19.60 2.24
CA ALA A 15 10.84 20.17 1.74
C ALA A 15 11.86 19.03 1.62
N PRO A 16 12.67 18.96 0.54
CA PRO A 16 13.52 17.80 0.29
C PRO A 16 14.46 17.62 1.48
N ALA A 17 14.12 16.70 2.38
CA ALA A 17 15.08 16.19 3.32
C ALA A 17 16.21 15.63 2.45
N PRO A 18 17.49 15.93 2.74
CA PRO A 18 18.59 15.37 1.96
C PRO A 18 18.39 13.86 1.87
N LYS A 19 18.57 13.30 0.68
CA LYS A 19 18.36 11.87 0.33
C LYS A 19 19.01 10.88 1.32
N SER A 20 19.89 11.36 2.21
CA SER A 20 20.55 10.64 3.29
C SER A 20 19.76 10.53 4.61
N ARG A 21 18.55 11.11 4.73
CA ARG A 21 17.80 11.16 6.00
C ARG A 21 16.39 10.54 5.92
N SER A 22 16.13 9.73 4.90
CA SER A 22 14.93 8.90 4.82
C SER A 22 15.01 7.84 5.91
N PHE A 23 14.30 8.04 7.03
CA PHE A 23 14.15 7.04 8.07
C PHE A 23 13.64 5.73 7.43
N GLY A 24 14.45 4.67 7.46
CA GLY A 24 14.25 3.47 6.63
C GLY A 24 12.88 2.79 6.73
N ARG A 25 12.13 3.00 7.83
CA ARG A 25 10.76 2.49 8.00
C ARG A 25 9.71 3.25 7.19
N TRP A 26 9.89 4.54 6.93
CA TRP A 26 8.89 5.36 6.23
C TRP A 26 8.88 5.04 4.73
N VAL A 27 10.06 4.72 4.20
CA VAL A 27 10.26 4.31 2.80
C VAL A 27 9.65 2.92 2.51
N LEU A 28 9.42 2.11 3.56
CA LEU A 28 8.84 0.77 3.43
C LEU A 28 7.44 0.82 2.81
N TYR A 29 6.62 1.78 3.26
CA TYR A 29 5.24 1.96 2.81
C TYR A 29 5.06 3.13 1.84
N ALA A 30 6.11 3.89 1.54
CA ALA A 30 6.01 4.98 0.57
C ALA A 30 5.57 4.48 -0.82
N SER A 31 4.69 5.22 -1.49
CA SER A 31 4.22 4.92 -2.85
C SER A 31 5.36 4.80 -3.87
N ARG A 32 5.10 4.21 -5.04
CA ARG A 32 6.04 4.20 -6.18
C ARG A 32 6.39 5.60 -6.65
N ALA A 33 5.43 6.52 -6.65
CA ALA A 33 5.64 7.93 -7.01
C ALA A 33 6.69 8.59 -6.11
N HIS A 34 6.67 8.29 -4.80
CA HIS A 34 7.66 8.79 -3.84
C HIS A 34 9.09 8.37 -4.20
N HIS A 35 9.32 7.11 -4.59
CA HIS A 35 10.68 6.66 -5.00
C HIS A 35 11.17 7.31 -6.30
N GLN A 36 10.24 7.93 -7.05
CA GLN A 36 10.51 8.57 -8.34
C GLN A 36 10.52 10.11 -8.24
N ASP A 37 10.50 10.67 -7.02
CA ASP A 37 10.44 12.12 -6.78
C ASP A 37 9.25 12.79 -7.51
N LYS A 38 8.10 12.09 -7.63
CA LYS A 38 6.85 12.58 -8.27
C LYS A 38 5.89 13.19 -7.24
N GLU A 39 4.96 14.01 -7.72
CA GLU A 39 3.90 14.58 -6.90
C GLU A 39 3.04 13.47 -6.27
N GLU A 40 2.78 13.59 -4.96
CA GLU A 40 1.98 12.64 -4.19
C GLU A 40 0.59 13.23 -3.91
N GLY A 41 -0.44 12.43 -4.18
CA GLY A 41 -1.83 12.77 -3.90
C GLY A 41 -2.59 11.61 -3.26
N ARG A 42 -3.92 11.63 -3.41
CA ARG A 42 -4.82 10.63 -2.79
C ARG A 42 -4.53 9.21 -3.23
N LYS A 43 -4.05 9.03 -4.47
CA LYS A 43 -3.66 7.73 -5.01
C LYS A 43 -2.45 7.17 -4.27
N GLU A 44 -1.44 8.01 -4.02
CA GLU A 44 -0.23 7.64 -3.31
C GLU A 44 -0.49 7.35 -1.83
N ASP A 45 -1.41 8.10 -1.20
CA ASP A 45 -1.92 7.77 0.14
C ASP A 45 -2.56 6.38 0.17
N LEU A 46 -3.39 6.07 -0.83
CA LEU A 46 -4.07 4.77 -0.93
C LEU A 46 -3.11 3.62 -1.21
N GLU A 47 -2.12 3.83 -2.08
CA GLU A 47 -1.04 2.87 -2.34
C GLU A 47 -0.23 2.59 -1.06
N SER A 48 0.08 3.63 -0.29
CA SER A 48 0.80 3.49 0.98
C SER A 48 -0.01 2.76 2.05
N TRP A 49 -1.32 3.05 2.14
CA TRP A 49 -2.25 2.33 2.99
C TRP A 49 -2.35 0.85 2.58
N PHE A 50 -2.43 0.55 1.29
CA PHE A 50 -2.49 -0.82 0.79
C PHE A 50 -1.27 -1.64 1.21
N TYR A 51 -0.06 -1.08 1.17
CA TYR A 51 1.12 -1.75 1.68
C TYR A 51 1.04 -2.08 3.18
N ASN A 52 0.46 -1.19 3.99
CA ASN A 52 0.22 -1.51 5.40
C ASN A 52 -0.80 -2.65 5.55
N MET A 53 -1.88 -2.64 4.75
CA MET A 53 -2.92 -3.66 4.80
C MET A 53 -2.40 -5.05 4.47
N ILE A 54 -1.61 -5.20 3.40
CA ILE A 54 -1.07 -6.51 3.01
C ILE A 54 -0.08 -7.05 4.03
N GLU A 55 0.67 -6.18 4.72
CA GLU A 55 1.58 -6.58 5.80
C GLU A 55 0.80 -7.06 7.03
N MET A 56 -0.26 -6.34 7.41
CA MET A 56 -1.13 -6.73 8.52
C MET A 56 -1.82 -8.07 8.26
N TYR A 57 -2.21 -8.32 7.01
CA TYR A 57 -2.76 -9.61 6.60
C TYR A 57 -1.70 -10.71 6.59
N ASN A 58 -0.53 -10.45 6.02
CA ASN A 58 0.57 -11.39 5.95
C ASN A 58 1.90 -10.64 6.10
N GLY A 59 2.59 -10.83 7.24
CA GLY A 59 3.84 -10.13 7.55
C GLY A 59 4.97 -10.35 6.54
N ASN A 60 4.88 -11.40 5.72
CA ASN A 60 5.82 -11.72 4.65
C ASN A 60 5.46 -11.10 3.29
N ALA A 61 4.29 -10.47 3.14
CA ALA A 61 3.86 -9.85 1.88
C ALA A 61 4.74 -8.66 1.46
N ILE A 62 5.43 -8.04 2.42
CA ILE A 62 6.40 -6.96 2.17
C ILE A 62 7.76 -7.55 1.79
N VAL A 63 7.83 -8.11 0.58
CA VAL A 63 9.02 -8.80 0.03
C VAL A 63 10.22 -7.88 -0.19
N TRP A 64 10.02 -6.56 -0.08
CA TRP A 64 11.03 -5.51 -0.23
C TRP A 64 11.54 -4.92 1.09
N ARG A 65 11.18 -5.53 2.24
CA ARG A 65 11.56 -5.01 3.56
C ARG A 65 13.06 -4.74 3.66
N ASP A 66 13.84 -5.77 3.41
CA ASP A 66 15.30 -5.75 3.56
C ASP A 66 16.02 -5.54 2.23
N LYS A 67 15.29 -5.06 1.21
CA LYS A 67 15.80 -4.85 -0.15
C LYS A 67 15.65 -3.38 -0.57
N PRO A 68 16.39 -2.44 0.03
CA PRO A 68 16.22 -1.01 -0.22
C PRO A 68 16.46 -0.63 -1.69
N ILE A 69 17.40 -1.29 -2.37
CA ILE A 69 17.75 -1.03 -3.77
C ILE A 69 16.63 -1.51 -4.71
N GLU A 70 16.12 -2.73 -4.50
CA GLU A 70 15.09 -3.34 -5.36
C GLU A 70 13.66 -2.89 -5.02
N ARG A 71 13.49 -2.11 -3.95
CA ARG A 71 12.18 -1.80 -3.37
C ARG A 71 11.19 -1.23 -4.37
N CYS A 72 11.61 -0.24 -5.14
CA CYS A 72 10.75 0.37 -6.14
C CYS A 72 10.34 -0.67 -7.20
N ALA A 73 11.27 -1.49 -7.69
CA ALA A 73 11.00 -2.51 -8.69
C ALA A 73 10.03 -3.59 -8.18
N LEU A 74 10.17 -4.04 -6.93
CA LEU A 74 9.28 -5.03 -6.33
C LEU A 74 7.85 -4.48 -6.13
N LYS A 75 7.73 -3.19 -5.80
CA LYS A 75 6.44 -2.48 -5.76
C LYS A 75 5.81 -2.37 -7.15
N GLU A 76 6.59 -2.07 -8.18
CA GLU A 76 6.12 -2.06 -9.57
C GLU A 76 5.63 -3.45 -9.99
N GLN A 77 6.36 -4.52 -9.65
CA GLN A 77 5.92 -5.90 -9.94
C GLN A 77 4.60 -6.26 -9.26
N LEU A 78 4.42 -5.89 -7.99
CA LEU A 78 3.15 -6.06 -7.28
C LEU A 78 2.00 -5.36 -8.01
N MET A 79 2.24 -4.13 -8.48
CA MET A 79 1.20 -3.31 -9.12
C MET A 79 0.99 -3.63 -10.61
N ALA A 80 1.94 -4.28 -11.28
CA ALA A 80 1.81 -4.64 -12.68
C ALA A 80 0.74 -5.73 -12.89
N ASN A 81 0.09 -5.78 -14.06
CA ASN A 81 -0.93 -6.80 -14.40
C ASN A 81 -0.30 -8.17 -14.76
N THR A 82 0.60 -8.66 -13.92
CA THR A 82 1.29 -9.95 -14.04
C THR A 82 1.16 -10.75 -12.74
N ASN A 83 1.17 -12.08 -12.87
CA ASN A 83 1.14 -13.03 -11.76
C ASN A 83 2.56 -13.39 -11.24
N GLU A 84 3.60 -12.79 -11.81
CA GLU A 84 4.99 -13.11 -11.48
C GLU A 84 5.46 -12.48 -10.17
N SER A 85 4.73 -11.51 -9.62
CA SER A 85 5.08 -10.84 -8.37
C SER A 85 5.13 -11.83 -7.19
N PRO A 86 6.27 -11.92 -6.49
CA PRO A 86 6.38 -12.72 -5.27
C PRO A 86 5.38 -12.28 -4.19
N ALA A 87 5.10 -10.97 -4.10
CA ALA A 87 4.13 -10.43 -3.15
C ALA A 87 2.70 -10.86 -3.49
N LYS A 88 2.28 -10.79 -4.77
CA LYS A 88 0.91 -11.17 -5.19
C LYS A 88 0.56 -12.62 -4.85
N LYS A 89 1.54 -13.52 -4.92
CA LYS A 89 1.37 -14.94 -4.56
C LYS A 89 1.02 -15.15 -3.09
N LEU A 90 1.27 -14.16 -2.24
CA LEU A 90 0.99 -14.19 -0.80
C LEU A 90 -0.35 -13.51 -0.44
N LEU A 91 -1.09 -13.02 -1.43
CA LEU A 91 -2.33 -12.26 -1.24
C LEU A 91 -3.55 -13.04 -1.74
N LEU A 92 -4.69 -12.82 -1.07
CA LEU A 92 -5.99 -13.30 -1.54
C LEU A 92 -6.51 -12.44 -2.70
N ALA A 93 -7.40 -13.02 -3.50
CA ALA A 93 -8.02 -12.36 -4.65
C ALA A 93 -8.63 -10.97 -4.35
N PRO A 94 -9.26 -10.70 -3.20
CA PRO A 94 -9.79 -9.35 -2.89
C PRO A 94 -8.70 -8.27 -2.77
N PHE A 95 -7.47 -8.61 -2.39
CA PHE A 95 -6.38 -7.62 -2.42
C PHE A 95 -5.99 -7.26 -3.86
N LEU A 96 -6.21 -8.16 -4.83
CA LEU A 96 -5.93 -7.90 -6.24
C LEU A 96 -6.96 -6.95 -6.86
N SER A 97 -8.23 -6.98 -6.40
CA SER A 97 -9.22 -5.97 -6.83
C SER A 97 -8.86 -4.58 -6.30
N ILE A 98 -8.39 -4.47 -5.06
CA ILE A 98 -7.91 -3.18 -4.51
C ILE A 98 -6.72 -2.64 -5.32
N ILE A 99 -5.79 -3.49 -5.77
CA ILE A 99 -4.71 -3.07 -6.69
C ILE A 99 -5.30 -2.46 -7.97
N THR A 100 -6.35 -3.08 -8.51
CA THR A 100 -7.00 -2.61 -9.74
C THR A 100 -7.63 -1.24 -9.52
N ASP A 101 -8.31 -1.04 -8.38
CA ASP A 101 -8.91 0.25 -8.00
C ASP A 101 -7.85 1.35 -7.86
N ILE A 102 -6.72 1.06 -7.21
CA ILE A 102 -5.59 1.99 -7.08
C ILE A 102 -5.04 2.41 -8.45
N LEU A 103 -4.93 1.46 -9.39
CA LEU A 103 -4.42 1.75 -10.72
C LEU A 103 -5.38 2.62 -11.55
N LEU A 104 -6.69 2.40 -11.38
CA LEU A 104 -7.76 3.16 -12.03
C LEU A 104 -7.97 4.55 -11.43
N CYS A 105 -7.50 4.80 -10.20
CA CYS A 105 -7.55 6.12 -9.58
C CYS A 105 -6.78 7.15 -10.42
N SER A 106 -7.48 8.20 -10.82
CA SER A 106 -6.89 9.42 -11.35
C SER A 106 -6.68 10.44 -10.21
N ASN A 107 -5.71 11.35 -10.37
CA ASN A 107 -5.42 12.35 -9.35
C ASN A 107 -6.56 13.38 -9.18
N SER A 108 -7.52 13.44 -10.11
CA SER A 108 -8.62 14.40 -10.12
C SER A 108 -9.91 13.89 -9.49
N VAL A 109 -10.04 12.58 -9.24
CA VAL A 109 -11.25 11.95 -8.72
C VAL A 109 -10.91 11.20 -7.42
N ALA A 110 -11.81 11.24 -6.44
CA ALA A 110 -11.63 10.44 -5.24
C ALA A 110 -11.64 8.94 -5.60
N PRO A 111 -10.81 8.10 -4.94
CA PRO A 111 -10.92 6.65 -5.09
C PRO A 111 -12.34 6.17 -4.82
N ASP A 112 -12.75 5.10 -5.51
CA ASP A 112 -14.00 4.41 -5.18
C ASP A 112 -13.84 3.62 -3.88
N TYR A 113 -14.02 4.31 -2.76
CA TYR A 113 -13.93 3.69 -1.44
C TYR A 113 -14.99 2.60 -1.24
N SER A 114 -16.13 2.65 -1.95
CA SER A 114 -17.18 1.63 -1.81
C SER A 114 -16.68 0.26 -2.28
N SER A 115 -15.99 0.22 -3.41
CA SER A 115 -15.38 -1.02 -3.93
C SER A 115 -14.30 -1.56 -2.98
N ILE A 116 -13.52 -0.66 -2.39
CA ILE A 116 -12.48 -1.02 -1.40
C ILE A 116 -13.11 -1.60 -0.13
N TYR A 117 -14.17 -0.98 0.41
CA TYR A 117 -14.89 -1.50 1.57
C TYR A 117 -15.48 -2.89 1.27
N CYS A 118 -16.11 -3.07 0.11
CA CYS A 118 -16.65 -4.37 -0.31
C CYS A 118 -15.57 -5.47 -0.33
N ALA A 119 -14.37 -5.16 -0.84
CA ALA A 119 -13.25 -6.10 -0.85
C ALA A 119 -12.78 -6.45 0.57
N ILE A 120 -12.75 -5.49 1.49
CA ILE A 120 -12.40 -5.71 2.91
C ILE A 120 -13.47 -6.55 3.62
N ASP A 121 -14.75 -6.23 3.45
CA ASP A 121 -15.85 -6.98 4.04
C ASP A 121 -15.82 -8.44 3.57
N PHE A 122 -15.50 -8.67 2.29
CA PHE A 122 -15.33 -10.01 1.76
C PHE A 122 -14.15 -10.76 2.42
N LEU A 123 -13.03 -10.08 2.69
CA LEU A 123 -11.91 -10.67 3.43
C LEU A 123 -12.31 -11.06 4.87
N GLU A 124 -13.10 -10.23 5.55
CA GLU A 124 -13.62 -10.52 6.89
C GLU A 124 -14.50 -11.78 6.88
N ASN A 125 -15.33 -11.94 5.85
CA ASN A 125 -16.22 -13.11 5.73
C ASN A 125 -15.50 -14.40 5.27
N MET A 126 -14.27 -14.30 4.75
CA MET A 126 -13.47 -15.46 4.30
C MET A 126 -12.65 -16.11 5.41
N ASP A 127 -12.34 -15.39 6.47
CA ASP A 127 -11.67 -15.92 7.65
C ASP A 127 -12.68 -16.02 8.80
N PRO A 128 -13.42 -17.15 8.92
CA PRO A 128 -14.25 -17.39 10.07
C PRO A 128 -13.32 -17.67 11.24
N ARG A 129 -12.74 -16.61 11.81
CA ARG A 129 -12.17 -16.70 13.15
C ARG A 129 -13.27 -17.29 14.03
N PRO A 130 -13.01 -18.39 14.75
CA PRO A 130 -13.99 -18.87 15.72
C PRO A 130 -14.30 -17.67 16.63
N ALA A 131 -15.59 -17.38 16.78
CA ALA A 131 -16.04 -16.36 17.71
C ALA A 131 -15.36 -16.66 19.04
N ASN A 132 -14.58 -15.71 19.56
CA ASN A 132 -13.88 -15.87 20.82
C ASN A 132 -14.90 -16.34 21.88
N GLU A 133 -14.75 -17.57 22.40
CA GLU A 133 -15.38 -18.03 23.64
C GLU A 133 -14.70 -17.39 24.85
#